data_AF-A0A1E5A4X8-F1
#
_entry.id   AF-A0A1E5A4X8-F1
#
_cell.length_a   1.000
_cell.length_b   1.000
_cell.length_c   1.000
_cell.angle_alpha   90.00
_cell.angle_beta   90.00
_cell.angle_gamma   90.00
#
_symmetry.space_group_name_H-M   'P 1'
#
loop_
_entity.id
_entity.type
_entity.pdbx_description
1 polymer ?
#
loop_
_entity_poly.entity_id
_entity_poly.type
_entity_poly.pdbx_seq_one_letter_code
_entity_poly.pdbx_strand_id
1 'polypeptide(L)'
;MPKSFKKELPESQVTPDPALEKRRRRDFTTEYKIRIVAEADACKHGQLTQLLRREKLYSSQVIQWRKELESGNTDKLAKTAPGPKAKLGPEQKEIMRLEKRVKRLERELDISNSCIELQKKAFRI
;
A
#
# COMPACT_ATOMS: atom_id res chain seq x y z
N MET A 1 -8.38 37.75 43.32
CA MET A 1 -7.69 36.66 42.59
C MET A 1 -8.71 35.56 42.28
N PRO A 2 -8.82 35.06 41.03
CA PRO A 2 -9.72 33.95 40.75
C PRO A 2 -9.18 32.67 41.43
N LYS A 3 -10.03 32.02 42.22
CA LYS A 3 -9.70 30.76 42.90
C LYS A 3 -9.39 29.69 41.85
N SER A 4 -8.22 29.04 41.99
CA SER A 4 -7.86 27.86 41.23
C SER A 4 -8.83 26.73 41.59
N PHE A 5 -9.78 26.45 40.71
CA PHE A 5 -10.59 25.24 40.79
C PHE A 5 -9.71 24.07 40.36
N LYS A 6 -9.04 23.42 41.31
CA LYS A 6 -8.51 22.07 41.08
C LYS A 6 -9.71 21.19 40.78
N LYS A 7 -9.82 20.72 39.53
CA LYS A 7 -10.83 19.76 39.12
C LYS A 7 -10.40 18.40 39.65
N GLU A 8 -10.63 18.16 40.94
CA GLU A 8 -10.54 16.82 41.52
C GLU A 8 -11.69 16.02 40.91
N LEU A 9 -11.40 15.41 39.76
CA LEU A 9 -12.30 14.49 39.10
C LEU A 9 -12.41 13.23 40.00
N PRO A 10 -13.60 12.65 40.15
CA PRO A 10 -13.77 11.46 40.97
C PRO A 10 -12.90 10.32 40.44
N GLU A 11 -12.30 9.56 41.36
CA GLU A 11 -11.37 8.43 41.11
C GLU A 11 -11.97 7.31 40.25
N SER A 12 -13.29 7.36 39.99
CA SER A 12 -14.04 6.44 39.14
C SER A 12 -14.10 6.83 37.66
N GLN A 13 -13.31 7.80 37.19
CA GLN A 13 -13.32 8.19 35.78
C GLN A 13 -12.60 7.14 34.92
N VAL A 14 -13.38 6.21 34.36
CA VAL A 14 -12.90 5.28 33.32
C VAL A 14 -12.57 6.10 32.07
N THR A 15 -11.28 6.23 31.76
CA THR A 15 -10.84 6.83 30.50
C THR A 15 -10.98 5.77 29.41
N PRO A 16 -11.88 5.92 28.43
CA PRO A 16 -12.03 4.94 27.37
C PRO A 16 -10.76 4.90 26.51
N ASP A 17 -10.34 3.71 26.09
CA ASP A 17 -9.22 3.56 25.15
C ASP A 17 -9.57 4.26 23.83
N PRO A 18 -8.82 5.31 23.42
CA PRO A 18 -9.09 6.04 22.18
C PRO A 18 -9.08 5.16 20.93
N ALA A 19 -8.44 3.98 20.96
CA ALA A 19 -8.47 3.01 19.88
C ALA A 19 -9.87 2.39 19.68
N LEU A 20 -10.63 2.22 20.76
CA LEU A 20 -11.98 1.62 20.76
C LEU A 20 -13.06 2.62 20.32
N GLU A 21 -12.83 3.92 20.47
CA GLU A 21 -13.76 4.96 20.04
C GLU A 21 -13.89 5.06 18.51
N LYS A 22 -12.84 4.67 17.78
CA LYS A 22 -12.84 4.72 16.31
C LYS A 22 -13.40 3.43 15.74
N ARG A 23 -14.46 3.53 14.93
CA ARG A 23 -14.96 2.40 14.14
C ARG A 23 -13.89 1.92 13.16
N ARG A 24 -13.20 0.81 13.49
CA ARG A 24 -12.22 0.15 12.62
C ARG A 24 -12.85 -1.07 11.94
N ARG A 25 -12.45 -1.33 10.70
CA ARG A 25 -12.71 -2.63 10.06
C ARG A 25 -11.76 -3.66 10.66
N ARG A 26 -12.22 -4.91 10.80
CA ARG A 26 -11.37 -6.02 11.23
C ARG A 26 -10.32 -6.29 10.16
N ASP A 27 -9.05 -6.32 10.55
CA ASP A 27 -7.94 -6.74 9.70
C ASP A 27 -7.58 -8.19 10.01
N PHE A 28 -7.39 -9.00 8.97
CA PHE A 28 -6.95 -10.40 9.09
C PHE A 28 -5.48 -10.50 8.73
N THR A 29 -4.64 -10.82 9.70
CA THR A 29 -3.21 -11.06 9.46
C THR A 29 -3.00 -12.30 8.60
N THR A 30 -1.88 -12.37 7.89
CA THR A 30 -1.52 -13.52 7.07
C THR A 30 -1.49 -14.81 7.90
N GLU A 31 -0.86 -14.77 9.08
CA GLU A 31 -0.80 -15.89 10.01
C GLU A 31 -2.19 -16.37 10.46
N TYR A 32 -3.10 -15.43 10.72
CA TYR A 32 -4.48 -15.76 11.07
C TYR A 32 -5.17 -16.50 9.93
N LYS A 33 -5.06 -16.00 8.70
CA LYS A 33 -5.66 -16.64 7.52
C LYS A 33 -5.11 -18.05 7.30
N ILE A 34 -3.79 -18.25 7.41
CA ILE A 34 -3.14 -19.57 7.27
C ILE A 34 -3.67 -20.54 8.33
N ARG A 35 -3.74 -20.11 9.58
CA ARG A 35 -4.26 -20.93 10.68
C ARG A 35 -5.70 -21.36 10.42
N ILE A 36 -6.56 -20.44 10.00
CA ILE A 36 -7.96 -20.74 9.71
C ILE A 36 -8.09 -21.69 8.53
N VAL A 37 -7.29 -21.54 7.48
CA VAL A 37 -7.31 -22.46 6.34
C VAL A 37 -6.89 -23.86 6.79
N ALA A 38 -5.81 -24.00 7.57
CA ALA A 38 -5.37 -25.27 8.11
C ALA A 38 -6.42 -25.93 9.03
N GLU A 39 -7.07 -25.15 9.90
CA GLU A 39 -8.15 -25.65 10.78
C GLU A 39 -9.39 -26.05 9.97
N ALA A 40 -9.73 -25.29 8.92
CA ALA A 40 -10.82 -25.60 8.02
C ALA A 40 -10.56 -26.85 7.16
N ASP A 41 -9.30 -27.14 6.83
CA ASP A 41 -8.89 -28.35 6.11
C ASP A 41 -8.90 -29.59 7.02
N ALA A 42 -8.62 -29.41 8.32
CA ALA A 42 -8.71 -30.48 9.32
C ALA A 42 -10.15 -30.81 9.77
N CYS A 43 -11.12 -29.91 9.51
CA CYS A 43 -12.52 -30.11 9.89
C CYS A 43 -13.18 -31.27 9.13
N LYS A 44 -13.89 -32.15 9.87
CA LYS A 44 -14.78 -33.16 9.27
C LYS A 44 -16.14 -32.54 8.88
N HIS A 45 -16.96 -33.30 8.15
CA HIS A 45 -18.30 -32.87 7.75
C HIS A 45 -19.09 -32.30 8.95
N GLY A 46 -19.63 -31.08 8.79
CA GLY A 46 -20.41 -30.38 9.81
C GLY A 46 -19.61 -29.57 10.84
N GLN A 47 -18.31 -29.81 11.02
CA GLN A 47 -17.48 -29.06 11.98
C GLN A 47 -17.04 -27.70 11.43
N LEU A 48 -16.93 -27.57 10.10
CA LEU A 48 -16.53 -26.33 9.44
C LEU A 48 -17.46 -25.16 9.78
N THR A 49 -18.77 -25.38 9.84
CA THR A 49 -19.73 -24.31 10.12
C THR A 49 -19.63 -23.80 11.55
N GLN A 50 -19.27 -24.67 12.51
CA GLN A 50 -19.03 -24.29 13.90
C GLN A 50 -17.78 -23.41 14.02
N LEU A 51 -16.69 -23.78 13.35
CA LEU A 51 -15.48 -22.97 13.24
C LEU A 51 -15.78 -21.59 12.66
N LEU A 52 -16.47 -21.54 11.53
CA LEU A 52 -16.82 -20.28 10.86
C LEU A 52 -17.69 -19.36 11.73
N ARG A 53 -18.63 -19.92 12.51
CA ARG A 53 -19.45 -19.12 13.44
C ARG A 53 -18.63 -18.59 14.61
N ARG A 54 -17.74 -19.40 15.20
CA ARG A 54 -16.83 -18.97 16.27
C ARG A 54 -15.98 -17.79 15.83
N GLU A 55 -15.43 -17.90 14.62
CA GLU A 55 -14.53 -16.90 14.05
C GLU A 55 -15.26 -15.74 13.34
N LYS A 56 -16.59 -15.83 13.21
CA LYS A 56 -17.47 -14.90 12.46
C LYS A 56 -17.00 -14.70 11.01
N LEU A 57 -16.69 -15.82 10.35
CA LEU A 57 -16.21 -15.88 8.96
C LEU A 57 -17.28 -16.45 8.03
N TYR A 58 -17.24 -16.02 6.78
CA TYR A 58 -18.05 -16.60 5.71
C TYR A 58 -17.27 -17.68 4.96
N SER A 59 -17.97 -18.72 4.50
CA SER A 59 -17.38 -19.80 3.69
C SER A 59 -16.67 -19.27 2.44
N SER A 60 -17.22 -18.22 1.81
CA SER A 60 -16.61 -17.54 0.66
C SER A 60 -15.22 -16.98 0.96
N GLN A 61 -14.98 -16.48 2.18
CA GLN A 61 -13.67 -15.94 2.59
C GLN A 61 -12.63 -17.04 2.68
N VAL A 62 -12.99 -18.19 3.26
CA VAL A 62 -12.06 -19.33 3.38
C VAL A 62 -11.74 -19.92 2.01
N ILE A 63 -12.74 -20.05 1.14
CA ILE A 63 -12.52 -20.49 -0.25
C ILE A 63 -11.59 -19.53 -0.99
N GLN A 64 -11.76 -18.22 -0.81
CA GLN A 64 -10.86 -17.22 -1.39
C GLN A 64 -9.43 -17.37 -0.85
N TRP A 65 -9.25 -17.51 0.47
CA TRP A 65 -7.92 -17.67 1.06
C TRP A 65 -7.24 -18.97 0.62
N ARG A 66 -7.98 -20.07 0.42
CA ARG A 66 -7.44 -21.30 -0.18
C ARG A 66 -6.89 -21.05 -1.57
N LYS A 67 -7.65 -20.37 -2.45
CA LYS A 67 -7.19 -20.01 -3.79
C LYS A 67 -6.00 -19.06 -3.77
N GLU A 68 -5.98 -18.09 -2.87
CA GLU A 68 -4.85 -17.16 -2.71
C GLU A 68 -3.58 -17.89 -2.30
N LEU A 69 -3.70 -18.88 -1.39
CA LEU A 69 -2.61 -19.73 -0.92
C LEU A 69 -2.11 -20.72 -1.98
N GLU A 70 -3.00 -21.30 -2.79
CA GLU A 70 -2.64 -22.17 -3.91
C GLU A 70 -1.97 -21.39 -5.05
N SER A 71 -2.47 -20.19 -5.35
CA SER A 71 -2.01 -19.40 -6.50
C SER A 71 -0.69 -18.66 -6.24
N GLY A 72 -0.23 -18.57 -4.99
CA GLY A 72 1.05 -17.94 -4.66
C GLY A 72 1.42 -18.09 -3.20
N ASN A 73 2.67 -17.79 -2.89
CA ASN A 73 3.21 -17.86 -1.53
C ASN A 73 2.44 -16.94 -0.55
N THR A 74 2.77 -17.01 0.74
CA THR A 74 2.15 -16.25 1.85
C THR A 74 1.95 -14.75 1.59
N ASP A 75 2.71 -14.16 0.66
CA ASP A 75 2.62 -12.76 0.24
C ASP A 75 1.27 -12.39 -0.38
N LYS A 76 0.56 -13.33 -1.02
CA LYS A 76 -0.77 -13.06 -1.59
C LYS A 76 -1.87 -12.98 -0.53
N LEU A 77 -1.66 -13.59 0.63
CA LEU A 77 -2.56 -13.47 1.78
C LEU A 77 -2.41 -12.12 2.49
N ALA A 78 -1.29 -11.42 2.29
CA ALA A 78 -1.07 -10.10 2.86
C ALA A 78 -2.03 -9.07 2.26
N LYS A 79 -2.26 -7.99 3.02
CA LYS A 79 -3.14 -6.91 2.59
C LYS A 79 -2.53 -6.19 1.37
N THR A 80 -3.17 -6.34 0.22
CA THR A 80 -2.75 -5.60 -0.99
C THR A 80 -2.93 -4.10 -0.79
N ALA A 81 -1.96 -3.32 -1.26
CA ALA A 81 -2.08 -1.87 -1.30
C ALA A 81 -3.30 -1.46 -2.13
N PRO A 82 -4.07 -0.45 -1.69
CA PRO A 82 -5.22 0.02 -2.44
C PRO A 82 -4.78 0.64 -3.78
N GLY A 83 -5.53 0.34 -4.83
CA GLY A 83 -5.35 0.92 -6.16
C GLY A 83 -4.49 0.08 -7.12
N PRO A 84 -4.45 0.45 -8.42
CA PRO A 84 -3.63 -0.22 -9.42
C PRO A 84 -2.14 -0.14 -9.07
N LYS A 85 -1.39 -1.21 -9.36
CA LYS A 85 0.08 -1.16 -9.26
C LYS A 85 0.62 -0.08 -10.20
N ALA A 86 1.59 0.71 -9.73
CA ALA A 86 2.25 1.70 -10.56
C ALA A 86 2.90 1.02 -11.78
N LYS A 87 2.59 1.51 -12.98
CA LYS A 87 3.10 0.94 -14.24
C LYS A 87 4.61 1.14 -14.41
N LEU A 88 5.15 2.21 -13.84
CA LEU A 88 6.55 2.61 -13.93
C LEU A 88 7.13 2.64 -12.52
N GLY A 89 8.23 1.92 -12.32
CA GLY A 89 9.03 2.02 -11.11
C GLY A 89 9.71 3.39 -11.01
N PRO A 90 10.31 3.70 -9.84
CA PRO A 90 10.99 4.97 -9.61
C PRO A 90 12.15 5.16 -10.60
N GLU A 91 12.89 4.09 -10.88
CA GLU A 91 14.02 4.11 -11.81
C GLU A 91 13.57 4.42 -13.25
N GLN A 92 12.50 3.78 -13.73
CA GLN A 92 11.98 4.04 -15.08
C GLN A 92 11.47 5.47 -15.25
N LYS A 93 10.95 6.08 -14.18
CA LYS A 93 10.58 7.50 -14.21
C LYS A 93 11.80 8.40 -14.37
N GLU A 94 12.90 8.08 -13.72
CA GLU A 94 14.12 8.89 -13.85
C GLU A 94 14.82 8.68 -15.18
N ILE A 95 14.82 7.47 -15.73
CA ILE A 95 15.28 7.22 -17.10
C ILE A 95 14.50 8.11 -18.08
N MET A 96 13.17 8.09 -18.02
CA MET A 96 12.33 8.90 -18.90
C MET A 96 12.59 10.41 -18.74
N ARG A 97 12.87 10.86 -17.51
CA ARG A 97 13.20 12.26 -17.22
C ARG A 97 14.55 12.65 -17.80
N LEU A 98 15.57 11.80 -17.64
CA LEU A 98 16.92 12.01 -18.16
C LEU A 98 16.92 11.99 -19.68
N GLU A 99 16.26 11.03 -20.32
CA GLU A 99 16.12 10.97 -21.78
C GLU A 99 15.50 12.24 -22.35
N LYS A 100 14.43 12.75 -21.71
CA LYS A 100 13.81 14.01 -22.11
C LYS A 100 14.77 15.21 -21.96
N ARG A 101 15.63 15.20 -20.93
CA ARG A 101 16.62 16.25 -20.71
C ARG A 101 17.74 16.19 -21.73
N VAL A 102 18.28 15.00 -22.00
CA VAL A 102 19.31 14.76 -23.03
C VAL A 102 18.82 15.25 -24.38
N LYS A 103 17.62 14.80 -24.81
CA LYS A 103 17.03 15.22 -26.09
C LYS A 103 16.83 16.74 -26.20
N ARG A 104 16.53 17.41 -25.10
CA ARG A 104 16.42 18.87 -25.07
C ARG A 104 17.78 19.54 -25.21
N LEU A 105 18.78 19.08 -24.46
CA LEU A 105 20.13 19.63 -24.50
C LEU A 105 20.79 19.42 -25.87
N GLU A 106 20.59 18.27 -26.50
CA GLU A 106 21.06 17.99 -27.86
C GLU A 106 20.49 18.98 -28.88
N ARG A 107 19.20 19.32 -28.78
CA ARG A 107 18.58 20.34 -29.63
C ARG A 107 19.16 21.73 -29.39
N GLU A 108 19.36 22.11 -28.13
CA GLU A 108 19.95 23.40 -27.78
C GLU A 108 21.41 23.50 -28.31
N LEU A 109 22.18 22.41 -28.22
CA LEU A 109 23.52 22.29 -28.79
C LEU A 109 23.52 22.43 -30.31
N ASP A 110 22.60 21.74 -31.00
CA ASP A 110 22.50 21.78 -32.46
C ASP A 110 22.20 23.20 -32.98
N ILE A 111 21.27 23.90 -32.32
CA ILE A 111 20.96 25.30 -32.62
C ILE A 111 22.18 26.18 -32.39
N SER A 112 22.86 26.05 -31.24
CA SER A 112 24.05 26.84 -30.92
C SER A 112 25.18 26.62 -31.93
N ASN A 113 25.45 25.36 -32.28
CA ASN A 113 26.46 25.00 -33.28
C ASN A 113 26.11 25.57 -34.66
N SER A 114 24.84 25.49 -35.07
CA SER A 114 24.36 26.08 -36.32
C SER A 114 24.57 27.60 -36.36
N CYS A 115 24.29 28.31 -35.26
CA CYS A 115 24.56 29.74 -35.16
C CYS A 115 26.06 30.05 -35.29
N ILE A 116 26.93 29.27 -34.64
CA ILE A 116 28.39 29.44 -34.72
C ILE A 116 28.89 29.18 -36.14
N GLU A 117 28.37 28.18 -36.83
CA GLU A 117 28.73 27.90 -38.23
C GLU A 117 28.37 29.05 -39.17
N LEU A 118 27.17 29.63 -39.00
CA LEU A 118 26.76 30.81 -39.76
C LEU A 118 27.71 31.99 -39.53
N GLN A 119 28.09 32.26 -38.27
CA GLN A 119 29.06 33.31 -37.94
C GLN A 119 30.42 33.04 -38.61
N LYS A 120 30.95 31.82 -38.50
CA LYS A 120 32.22 31.44 -39.13
C LYS A 120 32.22 31.61 -40.64
N LYS A 121 31.09 31.32 -41.31
CA LYS A 121 30.92 31.53 -42.76
C LYS A 121 30.94 33.02 -43.12
N ALA A 122 30.30 33.87 -42.31
CA ALA A 122 30.27 35.31 -42.54
C ALA A 122 31.64 35.98 -42.38
N PHE A 123 32.48 35.51 -41.44
CA PHE A 123 33.83 36.04 -41.20
C PHE A 123 34.93 35.46 -42.12
N ARG A 124 34.59 34.59 -43.08
CA ARG A 124 35.54 33.98 -44.03
C ARG A 124 35.62 34.73 -45.37
N ILE A 125 35.05 35.94 -45.44
CA ILE A 125 35.21 36.90 -46.55
C ILE A 125 36.39 37.80 -46.22
#